data_AF-A0A2S7KNY4-F1
#
_entry.id   AF-A0A2S7KNY4-F1
#
_cell.length_a   1.000
_cell.length_b   1.000
_cell.length_c   1.000
_cell.angle_alpha   90.00
_cell.angle_beta   90.00
_cell.angle_gamma   90.00
#
_symmetry.space_group_name_H-M   'P 1'
#
loop_
_entity.id
_entity.type
_entity.pdbx_description
1 polymer ?
#
loop_
_entity_poly.entity_id
_entity_poly.type
_entity_poly.pdbx_seq_one_letter_code
_entity_poly.pdbx_strand_id
1 'polypeptide(L)'
;MPQMKISKILSPWFFNYSSSWKAIQVVILLPLITLCCTITDSLQAQNVEHETELNLERNEWISQTVSKLEAIDPELITSSVNLLTRPDDGEFYNTIDLTKDSLIKLPSGDWIYVIIHSGHDNKLIGDLSIARDQSGQVYFNQGHVCGEIRYKAHTQSPITSSEEFFLHLKDSSDKLSWKKLDHDELISAGHTHD
;
A
#
# COMPACT_ATOMS: atom_id res chain seq x y z
N MET A 1 12.57 -19.84 -49.65
CA MET A 1 13.44 -19.38 -48.55
C MET A 1 14.30 -20.55 -48.10
N PRO A 2 15.64 -20.48 -48.16
CA PRO A 2 16.50 -21.62 -47.86
C PRO A 2 16.82 -21.69 -46.37
N GLN A 3 16.79 -22.92 -45.82
CA GLN A 3 17.21 -23.18 -44.44
C GLN A 3 18.74 -23.21 -44.36
N MET A 4 19.31 -22.34 -43.52
CA MET A 4 20.73 -22.29 -43.21
C MET A 4 21.04 -23.28 -42.08
N LYS A 5 21.76 -24.37 -42.41
CA LYS A 5 22.37 -25.28 -41.42
C LYS A 5 23.73 -24.71 -41.00
N ILE A 6 23.85 -24.26 -39.75
CA ILE A 6 25.13 -23.91 -39.14
C ILE A 6 25.69 -25.17 -38.47
N SER A 7 26.65 -25.82 -39.13
CA SER A 7 27.41 -26.92 -38.56
C SER A 7 28.69 -26.40 -37.89
N LYS A 8 28.81 -26.70 -36.58
CA LYS A 8 30.01 -27.04 -35.81
C LYS A 8 31.34 -26.39 -36.25
N ILE A 9 31.84 -25.44 -35.45
CA ILE A 9 33.26 -25.37 -35.06
C ILE A 9 33.33 -24.85 -33.62
N LEU A 10 33.37 -25.75 -32.64
CA LEU A 10 33.92 -25.44 -31.31
C LEU A 10 35.16 -26.31 -31.16
N SER A 11 36.32 -25.70 -31.41
CA SER A 11 37.62 -26.27 -31.09
C SER A 11 37.86 -26.11 -29.58
N PRO A 12 38.24 -27.17 -28.86
CA PRO A 12 38.61 -27.05 -27.47
C PRO A 12 40.05 -26.51 -27.41
N TRP A 13 40.18 -25.18 -27.34
CA TRP A 13 41.41 -24.56 -26.87
C TRP A 13 41.53 -24.83 -25.36
N PHE A 14 42.05 -26.01 -25.02
CA PHE A 14 42.57 -26.28 -23.69
C PHE A 14 43.79 -25.38 -23.48
N PHE A 15 43.57 -24.19 -22.91
CA PHE A 15 44.63 -23.40 -22.33
C PHE A 15 45.24 -24.20 -21.18
N ASN A 16 46.47 -24.70 -21.38
CA ASN A 16 47.34 -25.17 -20.30
C ASN A 16 47.72 -23.95 -19.45
N TYR A 17 46.83 -23.58 -18.54
CA TYR A 17 47.05 -22.53 -17.55
C TYR A 17 48.15 -22.98 -16.59
N SER A 18 49.26 -22.24 -16.58
CA SER A 18 50.38 -22.51 -15.67
C SER A 18 49.97 -22.28 -14.22
N SER A 19 50.60 -23.03 -13.31
CA SER A 19 50.31 -23.08 -11.87
C SER A 19 50.25 -21.70 -11.19
N SER A 20 50.97 -20.71 -11.71
CA SER A 20 51.03 -19.35 -11.17
C SER A 20 49.73 -18.54 -11.33
N TRP A 21 48.93 -18.78 -12.37
CA TRP A 21 47.65 -18.07 -12.57
C TRP A 21 46.54 -18.55 -11.64
N LYS A 22 46.59 -19.83 -11.22
CA LYS A 22 45.67 -20.39 -10.22
C LYS A 22 45.88 -19.74 -8.85
N ALA A 23 47.14 -19.44 -8.50
CA ALA A 23 47.45 -18.75 -7.25
C ALA A 23 46.95 -17.30 -7.24
N ILE A 24 47.09 -16.57 -8.36
CA ILE A 24 46.59 -15.18 -8.49
C ILE A 24 45.06 -15.14 -8.43
N GLN A 25 44.37 -16.08 -9.08
CA GLN A 25 42.91 -16.20 -8.98
C GLN A 25 42.45 -16.43 -7.54
N VAL A 26 43.12 -17.30 -6.79
CA VAL A 26 42.72 -17.61 -5.40
C VAL A 26 43.00 -16.45 -4.45
N VAL A 27 44.14 -15.77 -4.58
CA VAL A 27 44.53 -14.70 -3.62
C VAL A 27 43.75 -13.40 -3.83
N ILE A 28 43.30 -13.11 -5.07
CA ILE A 28 42.61 -11.85 -5.38
C ILE A 28 41.09 -12.04 -5.45
N LEU A 29 40.58 -13.12 -6.05
CA LEU A 29 39.14 -13.26 -6.27
C LEU A 29 38.38 -13.67 -4.99
N LEU A 30 38.95 -14.52 -4.13
CA LEU A 30 38.29 -14.90 -2.88
C LEU A 30 38.00 -13.70 -1.96
N PRO A 31 38.98 -12.82 -1.62
CA PRO A 31 38.67 -11.67 -0.77
C PRO A 31 37.72 -10.68 -1.45
N LEU A 32 37.74 -10.56 -2.79
CA LEU A 32 36.79 -9.72 -3.52
C LEU A 32 35.37 -10.28 -3.43
N ILE A 33 35.20 -11.60 -3.57
CA ILE A 33 33.91 -12.29 -3.41
C ILE A 33 33.42 -12.15 -1.97
N THR A 34 34.28 -12.38 -0.98
CA THR A 34 33.92 -12.22 0.44
C THR A 34 33.51 -10.79 0.76
N LEU A 35 34.24 -9.78 0.24
CA LEU A 35 33.88 -8.37 0.40
C LEU A 35 32.52 -8.07 -0.24
N CYS A 36 32.28 -8.54 -1.47
CA CYS A 36 30.99 -8.40 -2.15
C CYS A 36 29.84 -9.02 -1.34
N CYS A 37 30.02 -10.23 -0.78
CA CYS A 37 28.99 -10.87 0.07
C CYS A 37 28.70 -10.05 1.33
N THR A 38 29.72 -9.52 2.02
CA THR A 38 29.49 -8.71 3.23
C THR A 38 28.75 -7.39 2.96
N ILE A 39 28.97 -6.79 1.78
CA ILE A 39 28.27 -5.57 1.37
C ILE A 39 26.80 -5.87 1.06
N THR A 40 26.49 -7.00 0.41
CA THR A 40 25.10 -7.37 0.13
C THR A 40 24.33 -7.72 1.40
N ASP A 41 24.97 -8.42 2.36
CA ASP A 41 24.32 -8.82 3.61
C ASP A 41 23.99 -7.60 4.48
N SER A 42 24.89 -6.61 4.56
CA SER A 42 24.67 -5.39 5.33
C SER A 42 23.58 -4.49 4.73
N LEU A 43 23.51 -4.37 3.39
CA LEU A 43 22.42 -3.66 2.72
C LEU A 43 21.07 -4.34 2.94
N GLN A 44 21.03 -5.68 2.90
CA GLN A 44 19.81 -6.43 3.16
C GLN A 44 19.35 -6.25 4.62
N ALA A 45 20.26 -6.29 5.59
CA ALA A 45 19.93 -6.08 7.00
C ALA A 45 19.36 -4.67 7.26
N GLN A 46 19.97 -3.62 6.71
CA GLN A 46 19.48 -2.24 6.86
C GLN A 46 18.08 -2.05 6.27
N ASN A 47 17.81 -2.67 5.12
CA ASN A 47 16.48 -2.60 4.50
C ASN A 47 15.42 -3.32 5.35
N VAL A 48 15.76 -4.46 5.95
CA VAL A 48 14.86 -5.20 6.85
C VAL A 48 14.57 -4.41 8.12
N GLU A 49 15.59 -3.82 8.75
CA GLU A 49 15.39 -3.00 9.97
C GLU A 49 14.49 -1.79 9.69
N HIS A 50 14.72 -1.08 8.59
CA HIS A 50 13.90 0.07 8.21
C HIS A 50 12.46 -0.30 7.88
N GLU A 51 12.24 -1.40 7.15
CA GLU A 51 10.89 -1.91 6.86
C GLU A 51 10.16 -2.34 8.14
N THR A 52 10.87 -2.93 9.10
CA THR A 52 10.32 -3.33 10.40
C THR A 52 9.84 -2.12 11.20
N GLU A 53 10.65 -1.06 11.29
CA GLU A 53 10.29 0.17 12.01
C GLU A 53 9.08 0.88 11.36
N LEU A 54 9.07 0.99 10.02
CA LEU A 54 7.95 1.54 9.25
C LEU A 54 6.63 0.82 9.55
N ASN A 55 6.68 -0.51 9.64
CA ASN A 55 5.49 -1.31 9.90
C ASN A 55 5.02 -1.16 11.35
N LEU A 56 5.93 -1.04 12.31
CA LEU A 56 5.58 -0.86 13.73
C LEU A 56 4.79 0.44 13.97
N GLU A 57 5.32 1.59 13.55
CA GLU A 57 4.63 2.88 13.76
C GLU A 57 3.28 2.94 13.04
N ARG A 58 3.23 2.42 11.80
CA ARG A 58 1.98 2.37 11.04
C ARG A 58 0.94 1.50 11.74
N ASN A 59 1.33 0.33 12.22
CA ASN A 59 0.41 -0.60 12.89
C ASN A 59 -0.08 -0.03 14.23
N GLU A 60 0.79 0.63 14.99
CA GLU A 60 0.40 1.33 16.20
C GLU A 60 -0.62 2.44 15.88
N TRP A 61 -0.34 3.26 14.87
CA TRP A 61 -1.26 4.31 14.45
C TRP A 61 -2.60 3.76 13.98
N ILE A 62 -2.61 2.66 13.22
CA ILE A 62 -3.84 1.98 12.81
C ILE A 62 -4.62 1.51 14.04
N SER A 63 -3.98 0.82 14.98
CA SER A 63 -4.62 0.30 16.20
C SER A 63 -5.27 1.42 17.03
N GLN A 64 -4.54 2.53 17.23
CA GLN A 64 -5.08 3.70 17.92
C GLN A 64 -6.25 4.34 17.15
N THR A 65 -6.17 4.37 15.83
CA THR A 65 -7.22 4.94 14.97
C THR A 65 -8.49 4.08 14.97
N VAL A 66 -8.35 2.75 14.94
CA VAL A 66 -9.49 1.83 15.11
C VAL A 66 -10.15 2.05 16.46
N SER A 67 -9.38 2.12 17.54
CA SER A 67 -9.90 2.39 18.89
C SER A 67 -10.67 3.72 18.95
N LYS A 68 -10.17 4.76 18.26
CA LYS A 68 -10.88 6.04 18.13
C LYS A 68 -12.20 5.89 17.39
N LEU A 69 -12.20 5.20 16.24
CA LEU A 69 -13.40 4.97 15.42
C LEU A 69 -14.48 4.19 16.17
N GLU A 70 -14.10 3.19 16.97
CA GLU A 70 -15.02 2.42 17.82
C GLU A 70 -15.72 3.29 18.86
N ALA A 71 -15.02 4.30 19.39
CA ALA A 71 -15.54 5.24 20.38
C ALA A 71 -16.42 6.36 19.78
N ILE A 72 -16.54 6.46 18.45
CA ILE A 72 -17.34 7.51 17.80
C ILE A 72 -18.83 7.21 17.94
N ASP A 73 -19.55 8.22 18.40
CA ASP A 73 -21.00 8.33 18.30
C ASP A 73 -21.37 9.28 17.14
N PRO A 74 -21.95 8.78 16.04
CA PRO A 74 -22.31 9.59 14.87
C PRO A 74 -23.39 10.64 15.16
N GLU A 75 -24.20 10.47 16.22
CA GLU A 75 -25.27 11.42 16.58
C GLU A 75 -24.71 12.71 17.18
N LEU A 76 -23.51 12.64 17.80
CA LEU A 76 -22.85 13.79 18.40
C LEU A 76 -22.08 14.66 17.38
N ILE A 77 -21.92 14.17 16.15
CA ILE A 77 -21.17 14.87 15.11
C ILE A 77 -22.09 15.79 14.32
N THR A 78 -21.88 17.11 14.47
CA THR A 78 -22.75 18.14 13.88
C THR A 78 -22.45 18.46 12.42
N SER A 79 -21.26 18.11 11.92
CA SER A 79 -20.84 18.38 10.54
C SER A 79 -20.64 17.09 9.77
N SER A 80 -21.30 16.96 8.62
CA SER A 80 -21.08 15.86 7.69
C SER A 80 -20.72 16.37 6.30
N VAL A 81 -19.93 15.58 5.58
CA VAL A 81 -19.69 15.75 4.15
C VAL A 81 -20.69 14.89 3.40
N ASN A 82 -21.25 15.41 2.32
CA ASN A 82 -22.18 14.67 1.48
C ASN A 82 -21.45 14.12 0.26
N LEU A 83 -21.78 12.90 -0.14
CA LEU A 83 -21.36 12.37 -1.44
C LEU A 83 -22.01 13.20 -2.56
N LEU A 84 -21.19 13.71 -3.48
CA LEU A 84 -21.67 14.45 -4.64
C LEU A 84 -21.88 13.48 -5.80
N THR A 85 -23.12 13.31 -6.22
CA THR A 85 -23.48 12.49 -7.38
C THR A 85 -24.00 13.37 -8.51
N ARG A 86 -23.45 13.18 -9.72
CA ARG A 86 -23.86 13.91 -10.94
C ARG A 86 -24.12 12.89 -12.06
N PRO A 87 -25.23 13.02 -12.81
CA PRO A 87 -25.41 12.26 -14.04
C PRO A 87 -24.30 12.57 -15.05
N ASP A 88 -23.80 11.56 -15.74
CA ASP A 88 -22.73 11.65 -16.73
C ASP A 88 -22.96 10.62 -17.86
N ASP A 89 -23.52 11.07 -18.99
CA ASP A 89 -23.78 10.27 -20.20
C ASP A 89 -24.40 8.87 -19.99
N GLY A 90 -25.42 8.79 -19.11
CA GLY A 90 -26.12 7.54 -18.80
C GLY A 90 -25.52 6.75 -17.63
N GLU A 91 -24.40 7.22 -17.08
CA GLU A 91 -23.82 6.79 -15.82
C GLU A 91 -23.95 7.89 -14.75
N PHE A 92 -23.33 7.64 -13.59
CA PHE A 92 -23.23 8.57 -12.48
C PHE A 92 -21.78 8.75 -12.07
N TYR A 93 -21.33 10.01 -12.06
CA TYR A 93 -20.08 10.42 -11.46
C TYR A 93 -20.29 10.75 -9.98
N ASN A 94 -19.70 9.96 -9.10
CA ASN A 94 -19.76 10.12 -7.65
C ASN A 94 -18.40 10.60 -7.15
N THR A 95 -18.38 11.65 -6.33
CA THR A 95 -17.14 12.22 -5.78
C THR A 95 -17.32 12.71 -4.36
N ILE A 96 -16.26 12.60 -3.57
CA ILE A 96 -16.18 13.20 -2.23
C ILE A 96 -14.75 13.68 -1.96
N ASP A 97 -14.66 14.87 -1.38
CA ASP A 97 -13.40 15.53 -1.04
C ASP A 97 -13.30 15.64 0.47
N LEU A 98 -12.23 15.09 1.05
CA LEU A 98 -11.97 15.11 2.48
C LEU A 98 -10.66 15.86 2.74
N THR A 99 -10.71 16.87 3.61
CA THR A 99 -9.53 17.63 4.06
C THR A 99 -9.16 17.34 5.51
N LYS A 100 -10.03 16.63 6.22
CA LYS A 100 -9.90 16.27 7.63
C LYS A 100 -10.83 15.10 7.94
N ASP A 101 -10.70 14.58 9.14
CA ASP A 101 -11.61 13.59 9.70
C ASP A 101 -13.06 14.03 9.55
N SER A 102 -13.89 13.15 9.00
CA SER A 102 -15.21 13.53 8.50
C SER A 102 -16.22 12.40 8.64
N LEU A 103 -17.43 12.77 9.05
CA LEU A 103 -18.61 11.93 8.92
C LEU A 103 -19.21 12.12 7.53
N ILE A 104 -19.45 11.02 6.83
CA ILE A 104 -20.12 10.98 5.54
C ILE A 104 -21.52 10.41 5.79
N LYS A 105 -22.56 11.14 5.37
CA LYS A 105 -23.94 10.65 5.40
C LYS A 105 -24.38 10.30 3.99
N LEU A 106 -24.87 9.08 3.82
CA LEU A 106 -25.29 8.56 2.53
C LEU A 106 -26.81 8.65 2.36
N PRO A 107 -27.34 8.65 1.13
CA PRO A 107 -28.78 8.74 0.86
C PRO A 107 -29.63 7.66 1.54
N SER A 108 -29.09 6.46 1.76
CA SER A 108 -29.81 5.37 2.46
C SER A 108 -30.05 5.66 3.95
N GLY A 109 -29.34 6.64 4.52
CA GLY A 109 -29.22 6.85 5.97
C GLY A 109 -27.99 6.18 6.58
N ASP A 110 -27.24 5.40 5.80
CA ASP A 110 -25.95 4.87 6.23
C ASP A 110 -24.96 6.01 6.50
N TRP A 111 -23.99 5.73 7.36
CA TRP A 111 -22.93 6.66 7.67
C TRP A 111 -21.57 5.98 7.63
N ILE A 112 -20.56 6.77 7.29
CA ILE A 112 -19.16 6.35 7.28
C ILE A 112 -18.36 7.44 7.96
N TYR A 113 -17.58 7.11 8.99
CA TYR A 113 -16.62 8.03 9.56
C TYR A 113 -15.22 7.71 9.05
N VAL A 114 -14.53 8.70 8.50
CA VAL A 114 -13.19 8.55 7.91
C VAL A 114 -12.20 9.39 8.70
N ILE A 115 -11.08 8.78 9.09
CA ILE A 115 -9.88 9.44 9.62
C ILE A 115 -8.79 9.35 8.56
N ILE A 116 -8.12 10.47 8.27
CA ILE A 116 -7.09 10.56 7.25
C ILE A 116 -5.73 10.95 7.86
N HIS A 117 -4.66 10.44 7.29
CA HIS A 117 -3.28 10.76 7.66
C HIS A 117 -2.45 11.01 6.41
N SER A 118 -1.68 12.09 6.41
CA SER A 118 -0.74 12.39 5.34
C SER A 118 0.65 11.89 5.67
N GLY A 119 1.30 11.25 4.70
CA GLY A 119 2.72 10.93 4.78
C GLY A 119 3.60 12.19 4.83
N HIS A 120 3.06 13.39 4.58
CA HIS A 120 3.77 14.64 4.86
C HIS A 120 3.89 14.94 6.35
N ASP A 121 2.96 14.46 7.18
CA ASP A 121 2.95 14.67 8.63
C ASP A 121 3.87 13.68 9.34
N ASN A 122 3.78 12.39 8.98
CA ASN A 122 4.73 11.36 9.41
C ASN A 122 5.01 10.37 8.26
N LYS A 123 6.27 10.33 7.81
CA LYS A 123 6.74 9.46 6.74
C LYS A 123 6.69 7.98 7.11
N LEU A 124 6.77 7.64 8.39
CA LEU A 124 6.78 6.26 8.85
C LEU A 124 5.40 5.61 8.73
N ILE A 125 4.36 6.35 9.10
CA ILE A 125 2.96 5.94 8.89
C ILE A 125 2.62 5.95 7.39
N GLY A 126 2.97 7.02 6.67
CA GLY A 126 2.65 7.19 5.25
C GLY A 126 1.25 7.77 5.01
N ASP A 127 0.79 7.71 3.76
CA ASP A 127 -0.56 8.12 3.37
C ASP A 127 -1.55 7.00 3.69
N LEU A 128 -2.54 7.31 4.52
CA LEU A 128 -3.49 6.31 5.00
C LEU A 128 -4.83 6.94 5.34
N SER A 129 -5.91 6.29 4.96
CA SER A 129 -7.26 6.62 5.38
C SER A 129 -7.90 5.38 5.98
N ILE A 130 -8.52 5.53 7.16
CA ILE A 130 -9.24 4.45 7.83
C ILE A 130 -10.68 4.91 8.03
N ALA A 131 -11.62 4.05 7.65
CA ALA A 131 -13.03 4.32 7.73
C ALA A 131 -13.74 3.27 8.56
N ARG A 132 -14.78 3.67 9.29
CA ARG A 132 -15.74 2.79 9.96
C ARG A 132 -17.14 3.08 9.45
N ASP A 133 -17.88 2.03 9.17
CA ASP A 133 -19.28 2.13 8.76
C ASP A 133 -20.25 1.94 9.93
N GLN A 134 -21.55 2.09 9.65
CA GLN A 134 -22.64 1.91 10.60
C GLN A 134 -22.76 0.50 11.19
N SER A 135 -22.26 -0.52 10.49
CA SER A 135 -22.23 -1.91 10.99
C SER A 135 -21.06 -2.15 11.96
N GLY A 136 -20.16 -1.18 12.10
CA GLY A 136 -18.93 -1.30 12.87
C GLY A 136 -17.76 -1.88 12.07
N GLN A 137 -17.94 -2.12 10.77
CA GLN A 137 -16.88 -2.65 9.94
C GLN A 137 -15.84 -1.57 9.62
N VAL A 138 -14.57 -1.95 9.74
CA VAL A 138 -13.43 -1.08 9.43
C VAL A 138 -12.85 -1.39 8.05
N TYR A 139 -12.47 -0.34 7.34
CA TYR A 139 -11.85 -0.35 6.03
C TYR A 139 -10.64 0.58 6.02
N PHE A 140 -9.68 0.31 5.13
CA PHE A 140 -8.53 1.19 4.91
C PHE A 140 -8.27 1.44 3.43
N ASN A 141 -7.61 2.55 3.14
CA ASN A 141 -7.16 2.96 1.80
C ASN A 141 -5.81 3.68 1.91
N GLN A 142 -4.85 3.32 1.05
CA GLN A 142 -3.49 3.88 1.05
C GLN A 142 -3.24 4.86 -0.11
N GLY A 143 -4.31 5.50 -0.59
CA GLY A 143 -4.21 6.54 -1.62
C GLY A 143 -3.51 7.79 -1.10
N HIS A 144 -2.84 8.51 -1.99
CA HIS A 144 -2.06 9.70 -1.65
C HIS A 144 -2.91 10.81 -1.00
N VAL A 145 -2.43 11.34 0.13
CA VAL A 145 -3.08 12.42 0.90
C VAL A 145 -2.18 13.66 0.89
N CYS A 146 -2.55 14.69 0.12
CA CYS A 146 -1.80 15.94 0.01
C CYS A 146 -2.72 17.16 0.24
N GLY A 147 -3.03 17.42 1.51
CA GLY A 147 -3.95 18.47 1.95
C GLY A 147 -5.44 18.13 1.77
N GLU A 148 -5.81 17.57 0.61
CA GLU A 148 -7.10 16.95 0.38
C GLU A 148 -6.92 15.52 -0.18
N ILE A 149 -7.83 14.62 0.16
CA ILE A 149 -8.02 13.35 -0.54
C ILE A 149 -9.38 13.36 -1.22
N ARG A 150 -9.39 13.05 -2.51
CA ARG A 150 -10.60 12.93 -3.32
C ARG A 150 -10.84 11.48 -3.65
N TYR A 151 -12.03 10.97 -3.33
CA TYR A 151 -12.50 9.67 -3.81
C TYR A 151 -13.52 9.87 -4.91
N LYS A 152 -13.45 9.04 -5.96
CA LYS A 152 -14.39 9.09 -7.09
C LYS A 152 -14.74 7.72 -7.64
N ALA A 153 -15.90 7.64 -8.27
CA ALA A 153 -16.37 6.47 -9.00
C ALA A 153 -17.28 6.87 -10.17
N HIS A 154 -17.22 6.08 -11.25
CA HIS A 154 -18.24 6.06 -12.30
C HIS A 154 -19.05 4.77 -12.14
N THR A 155 -20.36 4.90 -11.97
CA THR A 155 -21.26 3.77 -11.71
C THR A 155 -22.54 3.88 -12.54
N GLN A 156 -23.18 2.75 -12.81
CA GLN A 156 -24.45 2.70 -13.56
C GLN A 156 -25.65 3.21 -12.72
N SER A 157 -25.52 3.23 -11.40
CA SER A 157 -26.50 3.74 -10.45
C SER A 157 -25.85 4.71 -9.45
N PRO A 158 -26.60 5.65 -8.86
CA PRO A 158 -26.11 6.44 -7.74
C PRO A 158 -25.64 5.54 -6.60
N ILE A 159 -24.58 5.95 -5.92
CA ILE A 159 -24.13 5.27 -4.70
C ILE A 159 -24.98 5.76 -3.53
N THR A 160 -25.67 4.81 -2.90
CA THR A 160 -26.65 5.11 -1.86
C THR A 160 -26.30 4.49 -0.52
N SER A 161 -25.55 3.38 -0.50
CA SER A 161 -25.21 2.62 0.72
C SER A 161 -23.72 2.58 1.02
N SER A 162 -23.36 2.22 2.25
CA SER A 162 -21.96 2.07 2.66
C SER A 162 -21.24 0.96 1.88
N GLU A 163 -21.94 -0.14 1.59
CA GLU A 163 -21.43 -1.24 0.78
C GLU A 163 -21.04 -0.77 -0.63
N GLU A 164 -21.94 -0.05 -1.31
CA GLU A 164 -21.67 0.51 -2.64
C GLU A 164 -20.51 1.53 -2.60
N PHE A 165 -20.42 2.33 -1.52
CA PHE A 165 -19.33 3.26 -1.32
C PHE A 165 -17.97 2.53 -1.32
N PHE A 166 -17.79 1.53 -0.46
CA PHE A 166 -16.50 0.83 -0.35
C PHE A 166 -16.20 -0.03 -1.58
N LEU A 167 -17.23 -0.52 -2.27
CA LEU A 167 -17.07 -1.30 -3.49
C LEU A 167 -16.61 -0.45 -4.69
N HIS A 168 -17.14 0.77 -4.82
CA HIS A 168 -16.97 1.58 -6.04
C HIS A 168 -16.02 2.76 -5.90
N LEU A 169 -16.00 3.47 -4.76
CA LEU A 169 -15.15 4.65 -4.59
C LEU A 169 -13.68 4.24 -4.48
N LYS A 170 -12.85 4.95 -5.25
CA LYS A 170 -11.40 4.80 -5.27
C LYS A 170 -10.77 6.15 -5.08
N ASP A 171 -9.56 6.19 -4.53
CA ASP A 171 -8.84 7.45 -4.46
C ASP A 171 -8.55 7.96 -5.88
N SER A 172 -8.61 9.27 -6.07
CA SER A 172 -8.58 9.85 -7.41
C SER A 172 -7.19 9.87 -8.06
N SER A 173 -6.15 9.75 -7.23
CA SER A 173 -4.73 9.88 -7.61
C SER A 173 -4.18 8.53 -8.06
N ASP A 174 -4.23 7.53 -7.17
CA ASP A 174 -3.62 6.22 -7.31
C ASP A 174 -4.64 5.15 -7.75
N LYS A 175 -5.95 5.45 -7.68
CA LYS A 175 -7.05 4.54 -8.05
C LYS A 175 -7.10 3.26 -7.20
N LEU A 176 -6.57 3.33 -5.99
CA LEU A 176 -6.64 2.29 -4.97
C LEU A 176 -8.06 2.21 -4.41
N SER A 177 -8.53 0.98 -4.27
CA SER A 177 -9.84 0.66 -3.71
C SER A 177 -9.73 0.49 -2.20
N TRP A 178 -10.83 0.70 -1.50
CA TRP A 178 -10.92 0.36 -0.09
C TRP A 178 -10.75 -1.14 0.12
N LYS A 179 -10.06 -1.49 1.21
CA LYS A 179 -9.91 -2.87 1.65
C LYS A 179 -10.52 -3.00 3.04
N LYS A 180 -11.27 -4.07 3.23
CA LYS A 180 -11.76 -4.44 4.56
C LYS A 180 -10.54 -4.72 5.43
N LEU A 181 -10.47 -4.10 6.61
CA LEU A 181 -9.39 -4.37 7.55
C LEU A 181 -9.76 -5.63 8.34
N ASP A 182 -8.99 -6.70 8.14
CA ASP A 182 -9.17 -7.92 8.93
C ASP A 182 -8.47 -7.73 10.29
N HIS A 183 -9.18 -8.04 11.38
CA HIS A 183 -8.59 -7.95 12.73
C HIS A 183 -7.37 -8.87 12.87
N ASP A 184 -7.37 -10.00 12.15
CA ASP A 184 -6.27 -10.96 12.21
C ASP A 184 -5.01 -10.44 11.48
N GLU A 185 -5.17 -9.59 10.46
CA GLU A 185 -4.05 -8.95 9.76
C GLU A 185 -3.36 -7.89 10.63
N LEU A 186 -4.12 -7.18 11.49
CA LEU A 186 -3.55 -6.23 12.45
C LEU A 186 -2.74 -6.91 13.55
N ILE A 187 -3.19 -8.08 14.00
CA ILE A 187 -2.51 -8.84 15.07
C ILE A 187 -1.27 -9.54 14.51
N SER A 188 -1.34 -10.09 13.30
CA SER A 188 -0.21 -10.80 12.70
C SER A 188 0.94 -9.86 12.30
N ALA A 189 0.65 -8.61 11.91
CA ALA A 189 1.68 -7.62 11.63
C ALA A 189 2.40 -7.09 12.90
N GLY A 190 1.92 -7.44 14.10
CA GLY A 190 2.56 -7.13 15.39
C GLY A 190 3.31 -8.27 16.06
N HIS A 191 3.26 -9.50 15.51
CA HIS A 191 3.79 -10.70 16.19
C HIS A 191 4.74 -11.57 15.36
N THR A 192 5.12 -11.18 14.15
CA THR A 192 6.19 -11.87 13.42
C THR A 192 7.55 -11.32 13.84
N HIS A 193 8.11 -11.82 14.95
CA HIS A 193 9.55 -12.04 15.20
C HIS A 193 9.81 -12.21 16.70
N ASP A 194 9.56 -13.43 17.19
CA ASP A 194 10.28 -14.02 18.33
C ASP A 194 11.15 -15.17 17.83
#